data_AF-A0A645DRW1-F1
#
_entry.id   AF-A0A645DRW1-F1
#
_cell.length_a   1.000
_cell.length_b   1.000
_cell.length_c   1.000
_cell.angle_alpha   90.00
_cell.angle_beta   90.00
_cell.angle_gamma   90.00
#
_symmetry.space_group_name_H-M   'P 1'
#
loop_
_entity.id
_entity.type
_entity.pdbx_description
1 polymer ?
#
loop_
_entity_poly.entity_id
_entity_poly.type
_entity_poly.pdbx_seq_one_letter_code
_entity_poly.pdbx_strand_id
1 'polypeptide(L)'
;MRAIAWLIDSEISGPVNLASPATTTNGELIRAIADGLGRPARLRVPTAALRLAMGDLATDIVASQNEIPKVLLEGGFTFKQGTLDELVTWLVAEED
;
A
#
# COMPACT_ATOMS: atom_id res chain seq x y z
N MET A 1 3.23 -7.81 10.57
CA MET A 1 4.20 -8.76 11.17
C MET A 1 4.25 -10.15 10.51
N ARG A 2 3.23 -10.63 9.77
CA ARG A 2 3.23 -11.99 9.19
C ARG A 2 4.38 -12.31 8.22
N ALA A 3 4.69 -11.40 7.30
CA ALA A 3 5.76 -11.63 6.32
C ALA A 3 7.14 -11.74 6.99
N ILE A 4 7.41 -10.91 8.02
CA ILE A 4 8.65 -10.97 8.78
C ILE A 4 8.75 -12.29 9.55
N ALA A 5 7.68 -12.69 10.25
CA ALA A 5 7.65 -13.98 10.95
C ALA A 5 7.91 -15.15 10.00
N TRP A 6 7.27 -15.14 8.83
CA TRP A 6 7.48 -16.14 7.80
C TRP A 6 8.93 -16.17 7.26
N LEU A 7 9.57 -15.01 7.10
CA LEU A 7 10.96 -14.93 6.66
C LEU A 7 11.95 -15.49 7.70
N ILE A 8 11.69 -15.29 8.99
CA ILE A 8 12.52 -15.81 10.08
C ILE A 8 12.60 -17.34 10.05
N ASP A 9 11.50 -18.00 9.67
CA ASP A 9 11.41 -19.45 9.58
C ASP A 9 11.84 -20.00 8.20
N SER A 10 12.28 -19.14 7.28
CA SER A 10 12.68 -19.50 5.92
C SER A 10 14.20 -19.55 5.74
N GLU A 11 14.68 -20.21 4.68
CA GLU A 11 16.10 -20.20 4.29
C GLU A 11 16.47 -19.00 3.39
N ILE A 12 15.56 -18.02 3.23
CA ILE A 12 15.75 -16.89 2.32
C ILE A 12 16.76 -15.91 2.92
N SER A 13 17.74 -15.51 2.09
CA SER A 13 18.77 -14.53 2.44
C SER A 13 18.85 -13.39 1.43
N GLY A 14 19.21 -12.21 1.91
CA GLY A 14 19.32 -11.00 1.10
C GLY A 14 18.10 -10.07 1.21
N PRO A 15 18.03 -9.03 0.37
CA PRO A 15 16.97 -8.03 0.44
C PRO A 15 15.61 -8.60 0.02
N VAL A 16 14.56 -8.22 0.76
CA VAL A 16 13.17 -8.63 0.50
C VAL A 16 12.25 -7.42 0.55
N ASN A 17 11.52 -7.17 -0.53
CA ASN A 17 10.48 -6.13 -0.55
C ASN A 17 9.27 -6.60 0.24
N LEU A 18 8.91 -5.85 1.29
CA LEU A 18 7.70 -6.06 2.07
C LEU A 18 6.58 -5.19 1.50
N ALA A 19 6.11 -5.54 0.31
CA ALA A 19 5.08 -4.82 -0.43
C ALA A 19 3.85 -5.70 -0.69
N SER A 20 2.72 -5.07 -1.03
CA SER A 20 1.52 -5.76 -1.52
C SER A 20 1.81 -6.43 -2.88
N PRO A 21 1.22 -7.60 -3.18
CA PRO A 21 1.34 -8.21 -4.50
C PRO A 21 0.51 -7.46 -5.55
N ALA A 22 -0.54 -6.74 -5.12
CA ALA A 22 -1.29 -5.83 -5.98
C ALA A 22 -0.60 -4.47 -6.03
N THR A 23 -0.14 -4.09 -7.22
CA THR A 23 0.47 -2.78 -7.46
C THR A 23 -0.64 -1.79 -7.84
N THR A 24 -0.77 -0.72 -7.08
CA THR A 24 -1.80 0.29 -7.27
C THR A 24 -1.20 1.67 -7.15
N THR A 25 -1.70 2.62 -7.94
CA THR A 25 -1.37 4.03 -7.75
C THR A 25 -2.02 4.58 -6.48
N ASN A 26 -1.43 5.62 -5.89
CA ASN A 26 -2.04 6.31 -4.74
C ASN A 26 -3.46 6.80 -5.05
N GLY A 27 -3.74 7.21 -6.30
CA GLY A 27 -5.06 7.64 -6.73
C GLY A 27 -6.10 6.51 -6.76
N GLU A 28 -5.71 5.29 -7.11
CA GLU A 28 -6.60 4.11 -7.06
C GLU A 28 -6.88 3.70 -5.63
N LEU A 29 -5.85 3.63 -4.78
CA LEU A 29 -5.99 3.31 -3.37
C LEU A 29 -6.92 4.29 -2.64
N ILE A 30 -6.69 5.60 -2.80
CA ILE A 30 -7.51 6.64 -2.16
C ILE A 30 -8.96 6.55 -2.63
N ARG A 31 -9.20 6.33 -3.93
CA ARG A 31 -10.56 6.17 -4.46
C ARG A 31 -11.26 4.95 -3.88
N ALA A 32 -10.58 3.80 -3.85
CA ALA A 32 -11.18 2.57 -3.34
C ALA A 32 -11.54 2.69 -1.84
N ILE A 33 -10.67 3.28 -1.02
CA ILE A 33 -10.96 3.57 0.39
C ILE A 33 -12.16 4.54 0.52
N ALA A 34 -12.14 5.63 -0.24
CA ALA A 34 -13.21 6.62 -0.24
C ALA A 34 -14.58 6.04 -0.61
N ASP A 35 -14.61 5.15 -1.61
CA ASP A 35 -15.82 4.45 -2.03
C ASP A 35 -16.30 3.47 -0.95
N GLY A 36 -15.39 2.70 -0.35
CA GLY A 36 -15.69 1.78 0.76
C GLY A 36 -16.28 2.48 1.99
N LEU A 37 -15.79 3.68 2.31
CA LEU A 37 -16.32 4.51 3.41
C LEU A 37 -17.58 5.31 3.03
N GLY A 38 -18.04 5.26 1.79
CA GLY A 38 -19.15 6.11 1.30
C GLY A 38 -18.84 7.62 1.25
N ARG A 39 -17.56 8.00 1.14
CA ARG A 39 -17.05 9.38 1.19
C ARG A 39 -16.16 9.70 -0.04
N PRO A 40 -16.75 9.98 -1.22
CA PRO A 40 -16.01 10.02 -2.48
C PRO A 40 -14.91 11.10 -2.55
N ALA A 41 -13.70 10.71 -2.96
CA ALA A 41 -12.52 11.57 -3.07
C ALA A 41 -12.49 12.36 -4.41
N ARG A 42 -13.30 13.42 -4.51
CA ARG A 42 -13.48 14.20 -5.76
C ARG A 42 -12.44 15.28 -6.03
N LEU A 43 -11.74 15.75 -5.00
CA LEU A 43 -10.79 16.85 -5.11
C LEU A 43 -9.37 16.30 -5.30
N ARG A 44 -8.70 16.75 -6.36
CA ARG A 44 -7.28 16.46 -6.58
C ARG A 44 -6.44 17.57 -6.00
N VAL A 45 -5.48 17.21 -5.13
CA VAL A 45 -4.54 18.19 -4.55
C VAL A 45 -3.29 18.27 -5.43
N PRO A 46 -2.93 19.44 -6.01
CA PRO A 46 -1.70 19.60 -6.76
C PRO A 46 -0.46 19.55 -5.86
N THR A 47 0.66 19.03 -6.37
CA THR A 47 1.94 19.00 -5.65
C THR A 47 2.40 20.40 -5.19
N ALA A 48 2.13 21.45 -5.96
CA ALA A 48 2.46 22.82 -5.57
C ALA A 48 1.71 23.28 -4.31
N ALA A 49 0.44 22.90 -4.18
CA ALA A 49 -0.35 23.19 -2.99
C ALA A 49 0.16 22.40 -1.78
N LEU A 50 0.54 21.13 -1.97
CA LEU A 50 1.18 20.31 -0.93
C LEU A 50 2.51 20.93 -0.47
N ARG A 51 3.36 21.38 -1.42
CA ARG A 51 4.63 22.07 -1.11
C ARG A 51 4.41 23.35 -0.32
N LEU A 52 3.38 24.13 -0.66
CA LEU A 52 3.06 25.35 0.08
C LEU A 52 2.64 25.03 1.53
N ALA A 53 1.88 23.96 1.74
CA ALA A 53 1.38 23.57 3.06
C ALA A 53 2.40 22.84 3.93
N MET A 54 3.29 22.03 3.32
CA MET A 54 4.14 21.05 4.01
C MET A 54 5.64 21.22 3.75
N GLY A 55 6.05 22.18 2.90
CA GLY A 55 7.44 22.41 2.55
C GLY A 55 8.09 21.21 1.85
N ASP A 56 9.31 20.89 2.24
CA ASP A 56 10.12 19.84 1.61
C ASP A 56 9.53 18.43 1.79
N LEU A 57 8.75 18.20 2.84
CA LEU A 57 8.05 16.94 3.11
C LEU A 57 7.08 16.56 1.97
N ALA A 58 6.58 17.54 1.21
CA ALA A 58 5.72 17.27 0.07
C ALA A 58 6.41 16.42 -1.01
N THR A 59 7.75 16.46 -1.11
CA THR A 59 8.51 15.64 -2.07
C THR A 59 8.48 14.16 -1.67
N ASP A 60 8.60 13.87 -0.38
CA ASP A 60 8.55 12.50 0.13
C ASP A 60 7.13 11.93 0.08
N ILE A 61 6.11 12.77 0.36
CA ILE A 61 4.70 12.35 0.32
C ILE A 61 4.25 11.95 -1.09
N VAL A 62 4.75 12.65 -2.11
CA VAL A 62 4.40 12.35 -3.51
C VAL A 62 5.39 11.40 -4.16
N ALA A 63 6.45 11.00 -3.44
CA ALA A 63 7.35 9.96 -3.90
C ALA A 63 6.58 8.64 -4.03
N SER A 64 6.87 7.92 -5.11
CA SER A 64 6.19 6.67 -5.41
C SER A 64 7.20 5.69 -5.94
N GLN A 65 7.10 4.46 -5.47
CA GLN A 65 7.88 3.33 -5.93
C GLN A 65 6.95 2.15 -6.19
N ASN A 66 7.18 1.48 -7.31
CA ASN A 66 6.45 0.27 -7.68
C ASN A 66 7.28 -0.94 -7.29
N GLU A 67 7.13 -1.38 -6.04
CA GLU A 67 7.87 -2.51 -5.51
C GLU A 67 7.09 -3.81 -5.71
N ILE A 68 7.76 -4.79 -6.31
CA ILE A 68 7.20 -6.13 -6.48
C ILE A 68 7.79 -7.04 -5.40
N PRO A 69 6.97 -7.71 -4.58
CA PRO A 69 7.43 -8.61 -3.51
C PRO A 69 7.84 -9.99 -4.07
N LYS A 70 8.72 -10.01 -5.07
CA LYS A 70 9.09 -11.22 -5.84
C LYS A 70 9.55 -12.37 -4.95
N VAL A 71 10.38 -12.10 -3.96
CA VAL A 71 10.90 -13.11 -3.03
C VAL A 71 9.78 -13.74 -2.18
N LEU A 72 8.80 -12.94 -1.73
CA LEU A 72 7.65 -13.46 -0.99
C LEU A 72 6.74 -14.30 -1.89
N LEU A 73 6.51 -13.86 -3.13
CA LEU A 73 5.70 -14.57 -4.12
C LEU A 73 6.31 -15.93 -4.49
N GLU A 74 7.59 -15.94 -4.87
CA GLU A 74 8.31 -17.16 -5.27
C GLU A 74 8.57 -18.08 -4.07
N GLY A 75 8.75 -17.51 -2.89
CA GLY A 75 8.92 -18.25 -1.64
C GLY A 75 7.64 -18.90 -1.11
N GLY A 76 6.46 -18.58 -1.68
CA GLY A 76 5.19 -19.17 -1.27
C GLY A 76 4.54 -18.51 -0.06
N PHE A 77 4.93 -17.27 0.29
CA PHE A 77 4.23 -16.52 1.32
C PHE A 77 2.78 -16.22 0.90
N THR A 78 1.82 -16.58 1.76
CA THR A 78 0.40 -16.31 1.52
C THR A 78 -0.01 -14.94 2.07
N PHE A 79 -0.38 -14.03 1.17
CA PHE A 79 -0.96 -12.72 1.50
C PHE A 79 -2.41 -12.87 1.97
N LYS A 80 -2.78 -12.14 3.03
CA LYS A 80 -4.16 -12.14 3.55
C LYS A 80 -5.08 -11.26 2.72
N GLN A 81 -4.59 -10.06 2.37
CA GLN A 81 -5.22 -9.12 1.46
C GLN A 81 -4.31 -9.04 0.24
N GLY A 82 -4.57 -9.89 -0.75
CA GLY A 82 -3.78 -9.99 -1.99
C GLY A 82 -4.26 -9.04 -3.08
N THR A 83 -5.48 -8.49 -2.94
CA THR A 83 -6.07 -7.54 -3.88
C THR A 83 -6.47 -6.24 -3.20
N LEU A 84 -6.66 -5.18 -3.99
CA LEU A 84 -7.13 -3.89 -3.49
C LEU A 84 -8.52 -4.00 -2.85
N ASP A 85 -9.41 -4.79 -3.43
CA ASP A 85 -10.78 -4.97 -2.94
C ASP A 85 -10.80 -5.71 -1.60
N GLU A 86 -9.99 -6.76 -1.45
CA GLU A 86 -9.81 -7.46 -0.17
C GLU A 86 -9.23 -6.55 0.91
N LEU A 87 -8.25 -5.71 0.54
CA LEU A 87 -7.64 -4.74 1.44
C LEU A 87 -8.67 -3.72 1.94
N VAL A 88 -9.43 -3.11 1.03
CA VAL A 88 -10.41 -2.08 1.37
C VAL A 88 -11.56 -2.66 2.18
N THR A 89 -12.06 -3.84 1.79
CA THR A 89 -13.12 -4.53 2.55
C THR A 89 -12.67 -4.81 3.99
N TRP A 90 -11.43 -5.29 4.17
CA TRP A 90 -10.87 -5.50 5.50
C TRP A 90 -10.69 -4.20 6.27
N LEU A 91 -10.13 -3.16 5.65
CA LEU A 91 -9.86 -1.87 6.29
C LEU A 91 -11.14 -1.21 6.80
N VAL A 92 -12.19 -1.16 5.97
CA VAL A 92 -13.45 -0.50 6.32
C VAL A 92 -14.21 -1.28 7.40
N ALA A 93 -14.14 -2.62 7.39
CA ALA A 93 -14.77 -3.45 8.42
C ALA A 93 -14.11 -3.31 9.81
N GLU A 94 -12.89 -2.79 9.88
CA GLU A 94 -12.14 -2.61 11.13
C GLU A 94 -12.28 -1.19 11.71
N GLU A 95 -12.96 -0.27 11.01
CA GLU A 95 -13.29 1.08 11.50
C GLU A 95 -14.61 1.15 12.31
N ASP A 96 -15.32 0.02 12.45
CA ASP A 96 -16.51 -0.16 13.32
C ASP A 96 -16.14 -0.71 14.72
#